data_AF-A0AAP6TDG7-F1
#
_entry.id   AF-A0AAP6TDG7-F1
#
_cell.length_a   1.000
_cell.length_b   1.000
_cell.length_c   1.000
_cell.angle_alpha   90.00
_cell.angle_beta   90.00
_cell.angle_gamma   90.00
#
_symmetry.space_group_name_H-M   'P 1'
#
loop_
_entity.id
_entity.type
_entity.pdbx_description
1 polymer ?
#
loop_
_entity_poly.entity_id
_entity_poly.type
_entity_poly.pdbx_seq_one_letter_code
_entity_poly.pdbx_strand_id
1 'polypeptide(L)'
;IFNDRYTSAIYNPVENLMIFRREYKPTERQLKNSLNFVEVRSADDIDKGIDKVLYQMDIPMEYTSDTQPMQGITYDAGILYWYTGDSNTANPNYLQGFDIKTKELLFKRRIDIG
;
A
#
# COMPACT_ATOMS: atom_id res chain seq x y z
N ILE A 1 -17.06 -8.00 -7.44
CA ILE A 1 -16.21 -9.14 -7.89
C ILE A 1 -14.78 -8.80 -7.50
N PHE A 2 -14.19 -9.55 -6.58
CA PHE A 2 -12.85 -9.24 -6.02
C PHE A 2 -11.71 -9.47 -7.03
N ASN A 3 -11.97 -10.23 -8.10
CA ASN A 3 -10.96 -10.86 -8.94
C ASN A 3 -10.68 -10.15 -10.30
N ASP A 4 -10.99 -8.85 -10.43
CA ASP A 4 -10.86 -8.12 -11.70
C ASP A 4 -9.59 -7.26 -11.80
N ARG A 5 -8.74 -7.30 -10.76
CA ARG A 5 -7.49 -6.52 -10.62
C ARG A 5 -6.43 -7.41 -10.01
N TYR A 6 -5.17 -7.20 -10.41
CA TYR A 6 -4.07 -7.75 -9.64
C TYR A 6 -4.14 -7.25 -8.19
N THR A 7 -4.19 -8.19 -7.25
CA THR A 7 -4.39 -7.94 -5.82
C THR A 7 -3.35 -8.76 -5.04
N SER A 8 -2.51 -8.06 -4.27
CA SER A 8 -1.63 -8.67 -3.28
C SER A 8 -2.17 -8.41 -1.88
N ALA A 9 -1.92 -9.32 -0.94
CA ALA A 9 -2.49 -9.26 0.40
C ALA A 9 -1.42 -9.42 1.49
N ILE A 10 -1.67 -8.78 2.64
CA ILE A 10 -0.93 -8.96 3.89
C ILE A 10 -1.92 -9.16 5.01
N TYR A 11 -1.58 -10.05 5.94
CA TYR A 11 -2.35 -10.29 7.15
C TYR A 11 -1.61 -9.68 8.35
N ASN A 12 -2.30 -8.86 9.14
CA ASN A 12 -1.84 -8.42 10.45
C ASN A 12 -2.59 -9.25 11.53
N PRO A 13 -1.91 -10.17 12.23
CA PRO A 13 -2.54 -11.03 13.24
C PRO A 13 -2.87 -10.30 14.55
N VAL A 14 -2.20 -9.19 14.86
CA VAL A 14 -2.41 -8.45 16.12
C VAL A 14 -3.78 -7.77 16.11
N GLU A 15 -4.15 -7.18 14.98
CA GLU A 15 -5.44 -6.50 14.79
C GLU A 15 -6.48 -7.35 14.05
N ASN A 16 -6.10 -8.57 13.64
CA ASN A 16 -6.90 -9.46 12.78
C ASN A 16 -7.41 -8.78 11.50
N LEU A 17 -6.50 -8.10 10.79
CA LEU A 17 -6.80 -7.31 9.60
C LEU A 17 -6.14 -7.90 8.35
N MET A 18 -6.83 -7.77 7.22
CA MET A 18 -6.32 -8.04 5.89
C MET A 18 -6.10 -6.73 5.14
N ILE A 19 -4.89 -6.53 4.64
CA ILE A 19 -4.46 -5.36 3.89
C ILE A 19 -4.27 -5.77 2.43
N PHE A 20 -5.13 -5.27 1.55
CA PHE A 20 -5.08 -5.55 0.13
C PHE A 20 -4.50 -4.37 -0.62
N ARG A 21 -3.38 -4.60 -1.30
CA ARG A 21 -2.86 -3.67 -2.31
C ARG A 21 -3.38 -4.10 -3.67
N ARG A 22 -4.14 -3.23 -4.32
CA ARG A 22 -4.85 -3.49 -5.58
C ARG A 22 -4.38 -2.50 -6.62
N GLU A 23 -4.12 -2.96 -7.84
CA GLU A 23 -3.78 -2.05 -8.92
C GLU A 23 -5.00 -1.28 -9.44
N TYR A 24 -4.78 -0.07 -9.92
CA TYR A 24 -5.74 0.61 -10.78
C TYR A 24 -5.68 0.06 -12.20
N LYS A 25 -6.80 0.04 -12.91
CA LYS A 25 -6.82 -0.22 -14.36
C LYS A 25 -6.28 0.99 -15.12
N PRO A 26 -5.80 0.85 -16.37
CA PRO A 26 -5.14 1.93 -17.10
C PRO A 26 -5.89 3.28 -17.12
N THR A 27 -7.22 3.25 -17.31
CA THR A 27 -8.06 4.47 -17.31
C THR A 27 -8.12 5.15 -15.95
N GLU A 28 -8.19 4.37 -14.87
CA GLU A 28 -8.25 4.87 -13.50
C GLU A 28 -6.88 5.43 -13.05
N ARG A 29 -5.78 4.81 -13.49
CA ARG A 29 -4.41 5.26 -13.18
C ARG A 29 -4.20 6.71 -13.59
N GLN A 30 -4.63 7.05 -14.82
CA GLN A 30 -4.50 8.39 -15.38
C GLN A 30 -5.38 9.40 -14.63
N LEU A 31 -6.63 9.02 -14.34
CA LEU A 31 -7.58 9.91 -13.69
C LEU A 31 -7.24 10.20 -12.22
N LYS A 32 -6.70 9.21 -11.50
CA LYS A 32 -6.37 9.31 -10.07
C LYS A 32 -4.92 9.66 -9.78
N ASN A 33 -4.07 9.75 -10.79
CA ASN A 33 -2.62 9.91 -10.65
C ASN A 33 -2.02 8.94 -9.61
N SER A 34 -2.46 7.68 -9.66
CA SER A 34 -2.09 6.63 -8.70
C SER A 34 -2.01 5.29 -9.44
N LEU A 35 -0.94 4.51 -9.24
CA LEU A 35 -0.82 3.19 -9.88
C LEU A 35 -1.62 2.11 -9.16
N ASN A 36 -1.74 2.24 -7.85
CA ASN A 36 -2.40 1.29 -6.98
C ASN A 36 -2.99 2.01 -5.76
N PHE A 37 -3.76 1.26 -4.99
CA PHE A 37 -4.39 1.70 -3.75
C PHE A 37 -4.37 0.56 -2.74
N VAL A 38 -4.57 0.91 -1.49
CA VAL A 38 -4.65 -0.02 -0.36
C VAL A 38 -6.04 0.02 0.24
N GLU A 39 -6.60 -1.16 0.49
CA GLU A 39 -7.81 -1.36 1.29
C GLU A 39 -7.45 -2.16 2.54
N VAL A 40 -7.93 -1.70 3.70
CA VAL A 40 -7.86 -2.45 4.96
C VAL A 40 -9.25 -3.01 5.25
N ARG A 41 -9.30 -4.31 5.52
CA ARG A 41 -10.54 -5.07 5.78
C ARG A 41 -10.34 -5.95 7.02
N SER A 42 -11.43 -6.31 7.69
CA SER A 42 -11.39 -7.31 8.76
C SER A 42 -11.11 -8.69 8.16
N ALA A 43 -10.20 -9.45 8.77
CA ALA A 43 -9.93 -10.83 8.33
C ALA A 43 -11.17 -11.72 8.52
N ASP A 44 -11.92 -11.55 9.61
CA ASP A 44 -13.16 -12.30 9.85
C ASP A 44 -14.27 -11.97 8.84
N ASP A 45 -14.34 -10.71 8.39
CA ASP A 45 -15.32 -10.32 7.37
C ASP A 45 -14.96 -10.97 6.03
N ILE A 46 -13.66 -11.03 5.69
CA ILE A 46 -13.18 -11.72 4.50
C ILE A 46 -13.46 -13.23 4.58
N ASP A 47 -13.20 -13.87 5.71
CA ASP A 47 -13.46 -15.30 5.92
C ASP A 47 -14.94 -15.66 5.75
N LYS A 48 -15.84 -14.77 6.21
CA LYS A 48 -17.29 -14.91 6.05
C LYS A 48 -17.82 -14.48 4.68
N GLY A 49 -16.96 -14.01 3.78
CA GLY A 49 -17.36 -13.50 2.47
C GLY A 49 -18.15 -12.19 2.50
N ILE A 50 -17.98 -11.39 3.56
CA ILE A 50 -18.63 -10.08 3.73
C ILE A 50 -17.77 -8.99 3.08
N ASP A 51 -18.33 -8.27 2.12
CA ASP A 51 -17.66 -7.14 1.46
C ASP A 51 -17.72 -5.89 2.35
N LYS A 52 -16.70 -5.72 3.20
CA LYS A 52 -16.58 -4.55 4.08
C LYS A 52 -15.18 -3.95 4.05
N VAL A 53 -15.07 -2.75 3.51
CA VAL A 53 -13.86 -1.92 3.55
C VAL A 53 -13.87 -1.07 4.83
N LEU A 54 -12.83 -1.17 5.64
CA LEU A 54 -12.66 -0.35 6.85
C LEU A 54 -11.96 0.97 6.52
N TYR A 55 -10.86 0.89 5.76
CA TYR A 55 -10.09 2.04 5.32
C TYR A 55 -9.63 1.87 3.87
N GLN A 56 -9.44 2.99 3.17
CA GLN A 56 -8.91 3.01 1.81
C GLN A 56 -7.98 4.20 1.61
N MET A 57 -6.84 3.95 0.97
CA MET A 57 -5.87 4.97 0.59
C MET A 57 -5.38 4.77 -0.85
N ASP A 58 -5.52 5.82 -1.66
CA ASP A 58 -4.92 5.88 -2.99
C ASP A 58 -3.45 6.27 -2.81
N ILE A 59 -2.51 5.47 -3.32
CA ILE A 59 -1.08 5.72 -3.10
C ILE A 59 -0.57 6.71 -4.16
N PRO A 60 0.01 7.86 -3.75
CA PRO A 60 0.52 8.84 -4.69
C PRO A 60 1.61 8.27 -5.62
N MET A 61 1.58 8.70 -6.87
CA MET A 61 2.52 8.26 -7.92
C MET A 61 4.00 8.37 -7.52
N GLU A 62 4.36 9.35 -6.69
CA GLU A 62 5.73 9.57 -6.23
C GLU A 62 6.32 8.41 -5.40
N TYR A 63 5.48 7.55 -4.82
CA TYR A 63 5.89 6.35 -4.06
C TYR A 63 5.78 5.06 -4.88
N THR A 64 5.53 5.20 -6.18
CA THR A 64 5.40 4.09 -7.13
C THR A 64 6.03 4.40 -8.49
N SER A 65 6.86 5.44 -8.58
CA SER A 65 7.51 5.86 -9.83
C SER A 65 8.61 4.88 -10.24
N ASP A 66 9.14 5.01 -11.46
CA ASP A 66 10.23 4.15 -11.93
C ASP A 66 11.51 4.27 -11.09
N THR A 67 11.74 5.43 -10.46
CA THR A 67 12.90 5.67 -9.57
C THR A 67 12.64 5.33 -8.11
N GLN A 68 11.37 5.18 -7.73
CA GLN A 68 10.94 4.80 -6.38
C GLN A 68 9.78 3.80 -6.46
N PRO A 69 9.96 2.64 -7.12
CA PRO A 69 8.90 1.65 -7.23
C PRO A 69 8.69 0.94 -5.89
N MET A 70 7.47 0.48 -5.63
CA MET A 70 7.17 -0.29 -4.42
C MET A 70 7.82 -1.67 -4.47
N GLN A 71 8.54 -2.02 -3.40
CA GLN A 71 9.16 -3.35 -3.23
C GLN A 71 8.67 -4.11 -1.99
N GLY A 72 7.94 -3.44 -1.10
CA GLY A 72 7.40 -4.07 0.09
C GLY A 72 6.42 -3.16 0.82
N ILE A 73 5.44 -3.78 1.47
CA ILE A 73 4.47 -3.11 2.33
C ILE A 73 4.25 -3.93 3.59
N THR A 74 3.83 -3.29 4.69
CA THR A 74 3.29 -3.96 5.88
C THR A 74 2.40 -2.98 6.66
N TYR A 75 1.73 -3.45 7.70
CA TYR A 75 0.81 -2.65 8.48
C TYR A 75 0.98 -2.95 9.96
N ASP A 76 1.16 -1.91 10.77
CA ASP A 76 1.27 -2.02 12.22
C ASP A 76 0.68 -0.78 12.90
N ALA A 77 -0.14 -0.99 13.94
CA ALA A 77 -0.69 0.04 14.81
C ALA A 77 -1.30 1.27 14.09
N GLY A 78 -2.05 1.07 13.00
CA GLY A 78 -2.67 2.17 12.23
C GLY A 78 -1.80 2.75 11.12
N ILE A 79 -0.54 2.32 11.02
CA ILE A 79 0.45 2.84 10.07
C ILE A 79 0.67 1.81 8.95
N LEU A 80 0.45 2.25 7.72
CA LEU A 80 0.86 1.55 6.52
C LEU A 80 2.33 1.89 6.22
N TYR A 81 3.20 0.90 6.36
CA TYR A 81 4.60 1.01 5.99
C TYR A 81 4.76 0.68 4.51
N TRP A 82 5.47 1.53 3.78
CA TRP A 82 5.66 1.43 2.34
C TRP A 82 7.14 1.61 1.99
N TYR A 83 7.71 0.61 1.33
CA TYR A 83 9.12 0.60 0.96
C TYR A 83 9.30 0.83 -0.54
N THR A 84 10.17 1.79 -0.87
CA THR A 84 10.47 2.18 -2.25
C THR A 84 11.96 2.10 -2.55
N GLY A 85 12.29 1.72 -3.78
CA GLY A 85 13.67 1.64 -4.25
C GLY A 85 13.78 1.00 -5.62
N ASP A 86 14.61 1.58 -6.48
CA ASP A 86 15.02 0.96 -7.74
C ASP A 86 16.34 0.16 -7.56
N SER A 87 16.88 -0.35 -8.65
CA SER A 87 18.14 -1.10 -8.63
C SER A 87 19.39 -0.22 -8.80
N ASN A 88 19.23 1.11 -8.83
CA ASN A 88 20.32 2.06 -9.01
C ASN A 88 20.76 2.65 -7.66
N THR A 89 21.94 2.26 -7.19
CA THR A 89 22.51 2.74 -5.91
C THR A 89 22.70 4.26 -5.81
N ALA A 90 22.70 4.99 -6.94
CA ALA A 90 22.71 6.46 -6.92
C ALA A 90 21.37 7.05 -6.44
N ASN A 91 20.28 6.31 -6.61
CA ASN A 91 18.95 6.65 -6.11
C ASN A 91 18.76 5.99 -4.74
N PRO A 92 18.75 6.75 -3.63
CA PRO A 92 18.56 6.16 -2.32
C PRO A 92 17.18 5.50 -2.19
N ASN A 93 17.13 4.38 -1.46
CA ASN A 93 15.89 3.73 -1.09
C ASN A 93 15.23 4.47 0.08
N TYR A 94 13.90 4.32 0.21
CA TYR A 94 13.15 4.94 1.28
C TYR A 94 12.12 3.99 1.90
N LEU A 95 11.89 4.17 3.19
CA LEU A 95 10.74 3.63 3.91
C LEU A 95 9.85 4.79 4.36
N GLN A 96 8.57 4.72 4.05
CA GLN A 96 7.56 5.68 4.47
C GLN A 96 6.55 5.04 5.41
N GLY A 97 5.98 5.85 6.29
CA GLY A 97 4.81 5.49 7.07
C GLY A 97 3.66 6.41 6.71
N PHE A 98 2.52 5.83 6.35
CA PHE A 98 1.28 6.55 6.12
C PHE A 98 0.28 6.19 7.20
N ASP A 99 -0.37 7.19 7.80
CA ASP A 99 -1.54 6.93 8.63
C ASP A 99 -2.72 6.62 7.71
N ILE A 100 -3.29 5.40 7.79
CA ILE A 100 -4.32 4.98 6.85
C ILE A 100 -5.66 5.70 7.04
N LYS A 101 -5.91 6.25 8.24
CA LYS A 101 -7.17 6.91 8.61
C LYS A 101 -7.19 8.35 8.09
N THR A 102 -6.09 9.06 8.27
CA THR A 102 -5.90 10.46 7.82
C THR A 102 -5.36 10.54 6.40
N LYS A 103 -4.72 9.47 5.90
CA LYS A 103 -4.04 9.37 4.60
C LYS A 103 -2.81 10.27 4.48
N GLU A 104 -2.28 10.73 5.61
CA GLU A 104 -1.12 11.61 5.65
C GLU A 104 0.19 10.81 5.74
N LEU A 105 1.24 11.36 5.13
CA LEU A 105 2.61 10.89 5.30
C LEU A 105 3.10 11.30 6.69
N LEU A 106 3.44 10.32 7.53
CA LEU A 106 3.98 10.56 8.87
C LEU A 106 5.48 10.77 8.86
N PHE A 107 6.19 9.94 8.08
CA PHE A 107 7.64 10.03 7.93
C PHE A 107 8.10 9.47 6.59
N LYS A 108 9.27 9.92 6.15
CA LYS A 108 10.02 9.35 5.02
C LYS A 108 11.48 9.21 5.44
N ARG A 109 11.92 7.97 5.63
CA ARG A 109 13.28 7.64 6.08
C ARG A 109 14.10 7.10 4.91
N ARG A 110 15.28 7.70 4.67
CA ARG A 110 16.28 7.13 3.77
C ARG A 110 16.83 5.83 4.36
N ILE A 111 17.02 4.83 3.52
CA ILE A 111 17.55 3.52 3.90
C ILE A 111 18.94 3.37 3.26
N ASP A 112 19.92 3.09 4.11
CA ASP A 112 21.35 3.01 3.80
C ASP A 112 21.98 1.70 4.30
N ILE A 113 21.15 0.67 4.48
CA ILE A 113 21.58 -0.71 4.77
C ILE A 113 21.77 -1.46 3.45
N GLY A 114 22.99 -1.93 3.22
CA GLY A 114 23.46 -2.57 1.98
C GLY A 114 24.97 -2.48 1.90
#